data_AF-A0A2N1QN11-F1
#
_entry.id   AF-A0A2N1QN11-F1
#
_cell.length_a   1.000
_cell.length_b   1.000
_cell.length_c   1.000
_cell.angle_alpha   90.00
_cell.angle_beta   90.00
_cell.angle_gamma   90.00
#
_symmetry.space_group_name_H-M   'P 1'
#
loop_
_entity.id
_entity.type
_entity.pdbx_description
1 polymer ?
#
loop_
_entity_poly.entity_id
_entity_poly.type
_entity_poly.pdbx_seq_one_letter_code
_entity_poly.pdbx_strand_id
1 'polypeptide(L)'
;MALEFNLQFFSQERTEPATPRKRRKEREEGRVAKSQDLGAAVVILTGLFALLVFGRFMYSYMRDFLVEMIAFMGGSTLREAGWFGVVSRESIPAAILPWIPLGLVVAVGGLIVTVAQVGIELTPKPLIPKMDRFNPVSGLKKVISLR
;
A
#
# COMPACT_ATOMS: atom_id res chain seq x y z
N MET A 1 21.97 -47.82 28.75
CA MET A 1 21.73 -47.38 27.35
C MET A 1 20.34 -46.76 27.32
N ALA A 2 20.25 -45.46 27.60
CA ALA A 2 18.96 -44.76 27.58
C ALA A 2 18.59 -44.48 26.11
N LEU A 3 17.43 -44.97 25.68
CA LEU A 3 16.88 -44.66 24.37
C LEU A 3 16.43 -43.19 24.39
N GLU A 4 17.17 -42.32 23.71
CA GLU A 4 16.74 -40.95 23.44
C GLU A 4 15.53 -40.98 22.49
N PHE A 5 14.34 -41.00 23.07
CA PHE A 5 13.10 -40.88 22.32
C PHE A 5 12.92 -39.43 21.86
N ASN A 6 13.19 -39.17 20.57
CA ASN A 6 13.03 -37.83 20.01
C ASN A 6 11.53 -37.54 19.78
N LEU A 7 10.92 -36.85 20.75
CA LEU A 7 9.51 -36.48 20.77
C LEU A 7 9.08 -35.57 19.61
N GLN A 8 10.01 -35.00 18.83
CA GLN A 8 9.70 -34.17 17.66
C GLN A 8 9.04 -34.96 16.53
N PHE A 9 9.23 -36.28 16.43
CA PHE A 9 8.52 -37.09 15.42
C PHE A 9 7.01 -37.25 15.72
N PHE A 10 6.59 -36.99 16.96
CA PHE A 10 5.19 -37.02 17.37
C PHE A 10 4.55 -35.63 17.42
N SER A 11 5.32 -34.55 17.27
CA SER A 11 4.71 -33.24 17.02
C SER A 11 4.07 -33.29 15.63
N GLN A 12 2.80 -32.87 15.51
CA GLN A 12 2.10 -32.80 14.22
C GLN A 12 2.67 -31.72 13.27
N GLU A 13 3.85 -31.19 13.58
CA GLU A 13 4.55 -30.24 12.73
C GLU A 13 5.10 -31.00 11.52
N ARG A 14 4.52 -30.71 10.34
CA ARG A 14 5.03 -31.24 9.08
C ARG A 14 6.43 -30.68 8.84
N THR A 15 7.44 -31.51 9.11
CA THR A 15 8.86 -31.21 8.89
C THR A 15 9.26 -31.26 7.41
N GLU A 16 8.45 -31.92 6.57
CA GLU A 16 8.74 -32.06 5.15
C GLU A 16 8.25 -30.87 4.30
N PRO A 17 9.04 -30.48 3.28
CA PRO A 17 8.65 -29.44 2.35
C PRO A 17 7.38 -29.84 1.59
N ALA A 18 6.45 -28.90 1.45
CA ALA A 18 5.23 -29.12 0.67
C ALA A 18 5.54 -29.61 -0.75
N THR A 19 4.82 -30.63 -1.22
CA THR A 19 4.98 -31.19 -2.58
C THR A 19 4.74 -30.13 -3.66
N PRO A 20 5.37 -30.25 -4.85
CA PRO A 20 5.22 -29.27 -5.93
C PRO A 20 3.76 -29.02 -6.32
N ARG A 21 2.94 -30.08 -6.35
CA ARG A 21 1.50 -30.00 -6.64
C ARG A 21 0.74 -29.16 -5.59
N LYS A 22 1.08 -29.32 -4.31
CA LYS A 22 0.47 -28.53 -3.22
C LYS A 22 0.88 -27.06 -3.30
N ARG A 23 2.15 -26.75 -3.59
CA ARG A 23 2.62 -25.36 -3.76
C ARG A 23 1.93 -24.64 -4.93
N ARG A 24 1.78 -25.32 -6.08
CA ARG A 24 1.05 -24.77 -7.23
C ARG A 24 -0.41 -24.48 -6.89
N LYS A 25 -1.09 -25.41 -6.21
CA LYS A 25 -2.50 -25.21 -5.81
C LYS A 25 -2.68 -24.00 -4.89
N GLU A 26 -1.81 -23.81 -3.90
CA GLU A 26 -1.86 -22.63 -3.02
C GLU A 26 -1.60 -21.33 -3.81
N ARG A 27 -0.66 -21.33 -4.78
CA ARG A 27 -0.43 -20.19 -5.68
C ARG A 27 -1.66 -19.88 -6.53
N GLU A 28 -2.31 -20.87 -7.12
CA GLU A 28 -3.56 -20.70 -7.87
C GLU A 28 -4.69 -20.14 -7.00
N GLU A 29 -4.71 -20.47 -5.71
CA GLU A 29 -5.63 -19.90 -4.71
C GLU A 29 -5.23 -18.47 -4.28
N GLY A 30 -4.16 -17.92 -4.85
CA GLY A 30 -3.63 -16.57 -4.57
C GLY A 30 -2.87 -16.47 -3.24
N ARG A 31 -2.50 -17.60 -2.64
CA ARG A 31 -1.76 -17.67 -1.39
C ARG A 31 -0.28 -17.84 -1.70
N VAL A 32 0.41 -16.71 -1.82
CA VAL A 32 1.87 -16.68 -2.01
C VAL A 32 2.52 -16.05 -0.80
N ALA A 33 3.56 -16.70 -0.28
CA ALA A 33 4.37 -16.15 0.79
C ALA A 33 5.08 -14.89 0.26
N LYS A 34 4.90 -13.77 0.96
CA LYS A 34 5.54 -12.49 0.68
C LYS A 34 6.00 -11.84 1.98
N SER A 35 7.15 -11.16 1.93
CA SER A 35 7.66 -10.39 3.06
C SER A 35 6.93 -9.05 3.13
N GLN A 36 6.26 -8.82 4.26
CA GLN A 36 5.61 -7.54 4.54
C GLN A 36 6.65 -6.44 4.78
N ASP A 37 7.75 -6.78 5.47
CA ASP A 37 8.79 -5.82 5.83
C ASP A 37 9.55 -5.30 4.61
N LEU A 38 9.84 -6.18 3.64
CA LEU A 38 10.49 -5.77 2.39
C LEU A 38 9.61 -4.81 1.59
N GLY A 39 8.29 -5.07 1.54
CA GLY A 39 7.34 -4.17 0.90
C GLY A 39 7.30 -2.79 1.57
N ALA A 40 7.22 -2.77 2.90
CA ALA A 40 7.22 -1.53 3.68
C ALA A 40 8.52 -0.72 3.49
N ALA A 41 9.67 -1.39 3.56
CA ALA A 41 10.98 -0.74 3.38
C ALA A 41 11.09 -0.07 2.00
N VAL A 42 10.64 -0.74 0.94
CA VAL A 42 10.72 -0.20 -0.42
C VAL A 42 9.78 1.00 -0.61
N VAL A 43 8.57 0.94 -0.05
CA VAL A 43 7.64 2.07 -0.07
C VAL A 43 8.25 3.29 0.61
N ILE A 44 8.89 3.10 1.77
CA ILE A 44 9.59 4.19 2.48
C ILE A 44 10.75 4.74 1.64
N LEU A 45 11.63 3.87 1.11
CA LEU A 45 12.79 4.28 0.32
C LEU A 45 12.38 5.03 -0.95
N THR A 46 11.41 4.52 -1.69
CA THR A 46 10.91 5.17 -2.92
C THR A 46 10.16 6.46 -2.63
N GLY A 47 9.45 6.55 -1.50
CA GLY A 47 8.85 7.80 -1.02
C GLY A 47 9.91 8.86 -0.71
N LEU A 48 10.95 8.49 0.05
CA LEU A 48 12.07 9.40 0.35
C LEU A 48 12.80 9.84 -0.93
N PHE A 49 13.08 8.90 -1.83
CA PHE A 49 13.71 9.21 -3.12
C PHE A 49 12.87 10.18 -3.94
N ALA A 50 11.55 9.96 -4.03
CA ALA A 50 10.64 10.86 -4.72
C ALA A 50 10.60 12.25 -4.09
N LEU A 51 10.63 12.35 -2.75
CA LEU A 51 10.73 13.65 -2.07
C LEU A 51 12.05 14.36 -2.36
N LEU A 52 13.17 13.64 -2.45
CA LEU A 52 14.46 14.24 -2.80
C LEU A 52 14.48 14.79 -4.24
N VAL A 53 13.87 14.08 -5.19
CA VAL A 53 13.86 14.46 -6.60
C VAL A 53 12.79 15.52 -6.90
N PHE A 54 11.57 15.33 -6.40
CA PHE A 54 10.40 16.15 -6.72
C PHE A 54 10.06 17.17 -5.64
N GLY A 55 10.70 17.14 -4.47
CA GLY A 55 10.36 18.02 -3.35
C GLY A 55 10.44 19.51 -3.69
N ARG A 56 11.43 19.92 -4.51
CA ARG A 56 11.53 21.32 -4.97
C ARG A 56 10.33 21.73 -5.83
N PHE A 57 9.91 20.86 -6.75
CA PHE A 57 8.74 21.08 -7.60
C PHE A 57 7.46 21.16 -6.75
N MET A 58 7.30 20.25 -5.80
CA MET A 58 6.15 20.24 -4.88
C MET A 58 6.10 21.53 -4.05
N TYR A 59 7.25 21.92 -3.48
CA TYR A 59 7.38 23.12 -2.68
C TYR A 59 7.06 24.38 -3.49
N SER A 60 7.62 24.54 -4.69
CA SER A 60 7.34 25.71 -5.53
C SER A 60 5.86 25.80 -5.88
N TYR A 61 5.25 24.68 -6.26
CA TYR A 61 3.84 24.64 -6.63
C TYR A 61 2.93 25.04 -5.45
N MET A 62 3.20 24.50 -4.25
CA MET A 62 2.44 24.84 -3.05
C MET A 62 2.67 26.30 -2.62
N ARG A 63 3.91 26.79 -2.71
CA ARG A 63 4.26 28.17 -2.39
C ARG A 63 3.52 29.14 -3.31
N ASP A 64 3.57 28.91 -4.61
CA ASP A 64 2.97 29.80 -5.59
C ASP A 64 1.44 29.83 -5.45
N PHE A 65 0.82 28.66 -5.21
CA PHE A 65 -0.60 28.58 -4.86
C PHE A 65 -0.95 29.37 -3.59
N LEU A 66 -0.14 29.25 -2.53
CA LEU A 66 -0.38 30.00 -1.28
C LEU A 66 -0.25 31.52 -1.51
N VAL A 67 0.77 31.96 -2.25
CA VAL A 67 0.95 33.38 -2.58
C VAL A 67 -0.25 33.91 -3.37
N GLU A 68 -0.71 33.15 -4.37
CA GLU A 68 -1.86 33.52 -5.18
C GLU A 68 -3.16 33.59 -4.37
N MET A 69 -3.42 32.61 -3.51
CA MET A 69 -4.60 32.62 -2.64
C MET A 69 -4.57 33.76 -1.63
N ILE A 70 -3.41 34.07 -1.03
CA ILE A 70 -3.27 35.22 -0.13
C ILE A 70 -3.51 36.53 -0.88
N ALA A 71 -2.95 36.68 -2.09
CA ALA A 71 -3.19 37.86 -2.92
C ALA A 71 -4.67 38.00 -3.32
N PHE A 72 -5.31 36.88 -3.67
CA PHE A 72 -6.74 36.83 -3.97
C PHE A 72 -7.60 37.28 -2.76
N MET A 73 -7.23 36.87 -1.55
CA MET A 73 -7.93 37.28 -0.32
C MET A 73 -7.76 38.76 0.02
N GLY A 74 -6.61 39.36 -0.34
CA GLY A 74 -6.36 40.80 -0.17
C GLY A 74 -6.99 41.69 -1.24
N GLY A 75 -7.48 41.11 -2.34
CA GLY A 75 -8.05 41.83 -3.48
C GLY A 75 -9.55 42.13 -3.36
N SER A 76 -10.07 42.99 -4.25
CA SER A 76 -11.51 43.26 -4.36
C SER A 76 -12.30 42.09 -4.96
N THR A 77 -11.63 41.07 -5.51
CA THR A 77 -12.19 39.92 -6.21
C THR A 77 -13.09 39.05 -5.32
N LEU A 78 -12.86 39.02 -4.00
CA LEU A 78 -13.76 38.35 -3.05
C LEU A 78 -15.15 39.02 -2.95
N ARG A 79 -15.29 40.27 -3.38
CA ARG A 79 -16.58 40.99 -3.41
C ARG A 79 -17.36 40.74 -4.71
N GLU A 80 -16.76 40.10 -5.70
CA GLU A 80 -17.41 39.79 -6.97
C GLU A 80 -18.23 38.50 -6.88
N ALA A 81 -19.41 38.47 -7.52
CA ALA A 81 -20.19 37.26 -7.64
C ALA A 81 -19.43 36.21 -8.47
N GLY A 82 -19.20 35.02 -7.91
CA GLY A 82 -18.50 33.94 -8.60
C GLY A 82 -17.08 33.64 -8.09
N TRP A 83 -16.57 34.39 -7.10
CA TRP A 83 -15.26 34.16 -6.47
C TRP A 83 -15.04 32.70 -6.04
N PHE A 84 -16.08 32.03 -5.53
CA PHE A 84 -16.01 30.62 -5.11
C PHE A 84 -15.69 29.66 -6.27
N GLY A 85 -16.21 29.93 -7.46
CA GLY A 85 -15.93 29.14 -8.66
C GLY A 85 -14.48 29.26 -9.11
N VAL A 86 -13.90 30.46 -9.00
CA VAL A 86 -12.49 30.71 -9.29
C VAL A 86 -11.60 30.00 -8.27
N VAL A 87 -11.87 30.19 -6.98
CA VAL A 87 -11.07 29.56 -5.90
C VAL A 87 -11.13 28.04 -5.97
N SER A 88 -12.30 27.45 -6.18
CA SER A 88 -12.44 25.98 -6.28
C SER A 88 -11.71 25.40 -7.49
N ARG A 89 -11.72 26.10 -8.64
CA ARG A 89 -11.00 25.69 -9.85
C ARG A 89 -9.47 25.72 -9.67
N GLU A 90 -8.95 26.70 -8.95
CA GLU A 90 -7.52 26.85 -8.66
C GLU A 90 -7.05 25.90 -7.54
N SER A 91 -7.89 25.67 -6.53
CA SER A 91 -7.52 24.91 -5.32
C SER A 91 -7.45 23.41 -5.53
N ILE A 92 -8.35 22.83 -6.33
CA ILE A 92 -8.38 21.37 -6.56
C ILE A 92 -7.09 20.88 -7.24
N PRO A 93 -6.61 21.51 -8.34
CA PRO A 93 -5.36 21.11 -8.96
C PRO A 93 -4.18 21.30 -8.02
N ALA A 94 -4.11 22.42 -7.28
CA ALA A 94 -3.03 22.68 -6.34
C ALA A 94 -2.94 21.67 -5.20
N ALA A 95 -4.07 21.11 -4.77
CA ALA A 95 -4.12 20.07 -3.75
C ALA A 95 -3.69 18.69 -4.25
N ILE A 96 -3.75 18.41 -5.56
CA ILE A 96 -3.58 17.05 -6.10
C ILE A 96 -2.32 16.93 -6.97
N LEU A 97 -2.11 17.84 -7.93
CA LEU A 97 -1.04 17.75 -8.94
C LEU A 97 0.36 17.57 -8.34
N PRO A 98 0.75 18.31 -7.28
CA PRO A 98 2.08 18.16 -6.69
C PRO A 98 2.35 16.76 -6.15
N TRP A 99 1.30 16.04 -5.72
CA TRP A 99 1.42 14.72 -5.10
C TRP A 99 1.43 13.58 -6.10
N ILE A 100 1.02 13.82 -7.36
CA ILE A 100 0.98 12.79 -8.41
C ILE A 100 2.36 12.14 -8.63
N PRO A 101 3.47 12.90 -8.80
CA PRO A 101 4.79 12.29 -9.00
C PRO A 101 5.22 11.42 -7.82
N LEU A 102 4.95 11.86 -6.59
CA LEU A 102 5.23 11.08 -5.38
C LEU A 102 4.45 9.76 -5.39
N GLY A 103 3.13 9.84 -5.59
CA GLY A 103 2.25 8.67 -5.64
C GLY A 103 2.65 7.69 -6.73
N LEU A 104 3.04 8.19 -7.90
CA LEU A 104 3.44 7.37 -9.04
C LEU A 104 4.74 6.60 -8.76
N VAL A 105 5.76 7.27 -8.20
CA VAL A 105 7.03 6.60 -7.86
C VAL A 105 6.82 5.53 -6.79
N VAL A 106 6.06 5.83 -5.74
CA VAL A 106 5.76 4.86 -4.68
C VAL A 106 4.93 3.69 -5.21
N ALA A 107 3.93 3.95 -6.05
CA ALA A 107 3.10 2.91 -6.66
C ALA A 107 3.93 1.99 -7.55
N VAL A 108 4.82 2.55 -8.38
CA VAL A 108 5.73 1.78 -9.23
C VAL A 108 6.70 0.96 -8.38
N GLY A 109 7.30 1.54 -7.34
CA GLY A 109 8.19 0.83 -6.42
C GLY A 109 7.50 -0.35 -5.73
N GLY A 110 6.29 -0.12 -5.20
CA GLY A 110 5.48 -1.16 -4.58
C GLY A 110 5.08 -2.27 -5.55
N LEU A 111 4.74 -1.91 -6.79
CA LEU A 111 4.43 -2.87 -7.85
C LEU A 111 5.66 -3.72 -8.20
N ILE A 112 6.81 -3.10 -8.43
CA ILE A 112 8.07 -3.79 -8.76
C ILE A 112 8.40 -4.81 -7.68
N VAL A 113 8.32 -4.43 -6.41
CA VAL A 113 8.66 -5.33 -5.31
C VAL A 113 7.63 -6.43 -5.10
N THR A 114 6.36 -6.14 -5.33
CA THR A 114 5.32 -7.19 -5.30
C THR A 114 5.57 -8.21 -6.41
N VAL A 115 5.84 -7.75 -7.63
CA VAL A 115 6.16 -8.62 -8.78
C VAL A 115 7.46 -9.39 -8.56
N ALA A 116 8.49 -8.77 -7.98
CA ALA A 116 9.75 -9.44 -7.68
C ALA A 116 9.60 -10.56 -6.63
N GLN A 117 8.71 -10.38 -5.64
CA GLN A 117 8.47 -11.39 -4.60
C GLN A 117 7.55 -12.53 -5.06
N VAL A 118 6.46 -12.19 -5.75
CA VAL A 118 5.37 -13.14 -6.05
C VAL A 118 5.43 -13.66 -7.48
N GLY A 119 6.04 -12.91 -8.39
CA GLY A 119 5.88 -13.10 -9.83
C GLY A 119 4.55 -12.51 -10.33
N ILE A 120 4.30 -12.67 -11.63
CA ILE A 120 3.02 -12.32 -12.25
C ILE A 120 2.14 -13.57 -12.21
N GLU A 121 1.29 -13.67 -11.18
CA GLU A 121 0.33 -14.77 -11.03
C GLU A 121 -1.09 -14.18 -10.96
N LEU A 122 -1.81 -14.24 -12.08
CA LEU A 122 -3.16 -13.69 -12.20
C LEU A 122 -4.19 -14.80 -11.91
N THR A 123 -4.88 -14.71 -10.78
CA THR A 123 -5.97 -15.61 -10.41
C THR A 123 -7.19 -14.81 -9.95
N PRO A 124 -8.40 -15.07 -10.48
CA PRO A 124 -9.62 -14.41 -10.02
C PRO A 124 -10.18 -15.05 -8.73
N LYS A 125 -9.68 -16.21 -8.31
CA LYS A 125 -10.20 -16.95 -7.14
C LYS A 125 -10.19 -16.12 -5.84
N PRO A 126 -9.19 -15.26 -5.55
CA PRO A 126 -9.19 -14.39 -4.38
C PRO A 126 -10.20 -13.23 -4.42
N LEU A 127 -10.70 -12.86 -5.61
CA LEU A 127 -11.67 -11.77 -5.78
C LEU A 127 -13.09 -12.20 -5.39
N ILE A 128 -13.35 -13.51 -5.29
CA ILE A 128 -14.64 -14.04 -4.86
C ILE A 128 -14.83 -13.68 -3.38
N PRO A 129 -15.87 -12.89 -3.02
CA PRO A 129 -16.12 -12.52 -1.63
C PRO A 129 -16.46 -13.79 -0.84
N LYS A 130 -15.66 -14.07 0.19
CA LYS A 130 -15.91 -15.19 1.12
C LYS A 130 -16.65 -14.64 2.32
N MET A 131 -17.88 -15.10 2.56
CA MET A 131 -18.73 -14.61 3.65
C MET A 131 -18.07 -14.76 5.03
N ASP A 132 -17.23 -15.79 5.19
CA ASP A 132 -16.44 -16.00 6.40
C ASP A 132 -15.48 -14.85 6.74
N ARG A 133 -15.02 -14.07 5.75
CA ARG A 133 -14.13 -12.92 5.98
C ARG A 133 -14.86 -11.67 6.48
N PHE A 134 -16.18 -11.63 6.37
CA PHE A 134 -16.99 -10.49 6.81
C PHE A 134 -17.51 -10.63 8.24
N ASN A 135 -17.32 -11.78 8.90
CA ASN A 135 -17.77 -11.97 10.27
C ASN A 135 -16.85 -11.23 11.27
N PRO A 136 -17.31 -10.13 11.92
CA PRO A 136 -16.48 -9.35 12.84
C PRO A 136 -16.03 -10.16 14.07
N VAL A 137 -16.83 -11.13 14.53
CA VAL A 137 -16.47 -12.00 15.66
C VAL A 137 -15.23 -12.85 15.34
N SER A 138 -15.16 -13.37 14.11
CA SER A 138 -14.00 -14.13 13.65
C SER A 138 -12.76 -13.25 13.49
N GLY A 139 -12.93 -11.99 13.05
CA GLY A 139 -11.86 -11.00 12.94
C GLY A 139 -11.28 -10.63 14.30
N LEU A 140 -12.14 -10.30 15.27
CA LEU A 140 -11.73 -10.01 16.65
C LEU A 140 -11.03 -11.21 17.29
N LYS A 141 -11.58 -12.42 17.16
CA LYS A 141 -10.94 -13.63 17.68
C LYS A 141 -9.54 -13.81 17.12
N LYS A 142 -9.34 -13.54 15.82
CA LYS A 142 -8.03 -13.67 15.17
C LYS A 142 -7.01 -12.65 15.65
N VAL A 143 -7.43 -11.42 15.93
CA VAL A 143 -6.56 -10.37 16.50
C VAL A 143 -6.15 -10.71 17.94
N ILE A 144 -7.09 -11.26 18.71
CA ILE A 144 -6.87 -11.63 20.12
C ILE A 144 -6.07 -12.94 20.24
N SER A 145 -6.30 -13.94 19.38
CA SER A 145 -5.67 -15.27 19.45
C SER A 145 -4.27 -15.36 18.84
N LEU A 146 -3.84 -14.35 18.09
CA LEU A 146 -2.47 -14.22 17.56
C LEU A 146 -1.55 -13.45 18.53
N ARG A 147 -2.06 -13.12 19.72
CA ARG A 147 -1.30 -12.58 20.85
C ARG A 147 -1.26 -13.59 21.98
#